data_AF-A0A0S9KDK3-F1
#
_entry.id   AF-A0A0S9KDK3-F1
#
_cell.length_a   1.000
_cell.length_b   1.000
_cell.length_c   1.000
_cell.angle_alpha   90.00
_cell.angle_beta   90.00
_cell.angle_gamma   90.00
#
_symmetry.space_group_name_H-M   'P 1'
#
loop_
_entity.id
_entity.type
_entity.pdbx_description
1 polymer ?
#
loop_
_entity_poly.entity_id
_entity_poly.type
_entity_poly.pdbx_seq_one_letter_code
_entity_poly.pdbx_strand_id
1 'polypeptide(L)'
;MAHPGREITAGVPALKTVAVIASVFVNRGFTLRSPGTTDSAVLTFGSPIKQWFALMLPVELLPATRTWGHDITVHISTVEQSWEGCTVRVDASGAIGDRPFAMFSDTLSAAIAQVQLFGKVDVGELTDRTR
;
A
#
# COMPACT_ATOMS: atom_id res chain seq x y z
N MET A 1 6.23 -7.64 14.43
CA MET A 1 5.83 -8.26 13.15
C MET A 1 6.51 -7.46 12.06
N ALA A 2 7.28 -8.08 11.18
CA ALA A 2 8.01 -7.36 10.13
C ALA A 2 7.00 -6.65 9.23
N HIS A 3 7.15 -5.33 9.07
CA HIS A 3 6.41 -4.53 8.12
C HIS A 3 7.26 -4.45 6.85
N PRO A 4 7.01 -5.28 5.83
CA PRO A 4 7.74 -5.15 4.58
C PRO A 4 7.33 -3.84 3.93
N GLY A 5 8.22 -2.86 4.01
CA GLY A 5 8.08 -1.58 3.35
C GLY A 5 9.18 -1.36 2.32
N ARG A 6 8.95 -0.44 1.40
CA ARG A 6 9.99 0.16 0.56
C ARG A 6 9.81 1.66 0.49
N GLU A 7 10.94 2.35 0.42
CA GLU A 7 10.99 3.76 0.10
C GLU A 7 11.34 3.92 -1.38
N ILE A 8 10.55 4.71 -2.09
CA ILE A 8 10.67 4.97 -3.52
C ILE A 8 10.94 6.46 -3.66
N THR A 9 12.15 6.81 -4.05
CA THR A 9 12.53 8.20 -4.36
C THR A 9 12.40 8.39 -5.87
N ALA A 10 11.47 9.23 -6.30
CA ALA A 10 11.20 9.52 -7.70
C ALA A 10 11.44 11.00 -8.01
N GLY A 11 12.06 11.30 -9.16
CA GLY A 11 12.20 12.67 -9.68
C GLY A 11 10.90 13.29 -10.21
N VAL A 12 9.75 12.89 -9.66
CA VAL A 12 8.40 13.22 -10.12
C VAL A 12 7.57 13.66 -8.91
N PRO A 13 6.58 14.58 -9.03
CA PRO A 13 5.79 15.02 -7.89
C PRO A 13 5.08 13.88 -7.15
N ALA A 14 5.00 14.00 -5.82
CA ALA A 14 4.38 13.03 -4.92
C ALA A 14 2.97 12.60 -5.35
N LEU A 15 2.13 13.58 -5.71
CA LEU A 15 0.77 13.32 -6.20
C LEU A 15 0.73 12.33 -7.38
N LYS A 16 1.64 12.49 -8.34
CA LYS A 16 1.68 11.62 -9.53
C LYS A 16 2.28 10.26 -9.18
N THR A 17 3.31 10.22 -8.35
CA THR A 17 3.94 8.98 -7.88
C THR A 17 2.97 8.12 -7.08
N VAL A 18 2.29 8.71 -6.09
CA VAL A 18 1.26 8.04 -5.27
C VAL A 18 0.09 7.56 -6.13
N ALA A 19 -0.40 8.39 -7.06
CA ALA A 19 -1.49 8.00 -7.96
C ALA A 19 -1.11 6.83 -8.87
N VAL A 20 0.11 6.83 -9.43
CA VAL A 20 0.60 5.71 -10.26
C VAL A 20 0.68 4.44 -9.43
N ILE A 21 1.33 4.48 -8.27
CA ILE A 21 1.45 3.30 -7.39
C ILE A 21 0.06 2.78 -7.02
N ALA A 22 -0.83 3.64 -6.53
CA ALA A 22 -2.19 3.26 -6.17
C ALA A 22 -2.96 2.65 -7.37
N SER A 23 -2.78 3.19 -8.58
CA SER A 23 -3.43 2.66 -9.77
C SER A 23 -2.98 1.23 -10.11
N VAL A 24 -1.70 0.90 -9.91
CA VAL A 24 -1.17 -0.45 -10.13
C VAL A 24 -1.75 -1.44 -9.13
N PHE A 25 -1.82 -1.04 -7.86
CA PHE A 25 -2.46 -1.85 -6.82
C PHE A 25 -3.94 -2.09 -7.13
N VAL A 26 -4.69 -1.06 -7.53
CA VAL A 26 -6.11 -1.20 -7.93
C VAL A 26 -6.26 -2.15 -9.14
N ASN A 27 -5.41 -2.00 -10.16
CA ASN A 27 -5.43 -2.89 -11.33
C ASN A 27 -5.09 -4.35 -11.00
N ARG A 28 -4.37 -4.59 -9.91
CA ARG A 28 -4.08 -5.94 -9.39
C ARG A 28 -5.14 -6.45 -8.40
N GLY A 29 -6.24 -5.73 -8.20
CA GLY A 29 -7.39 -6.17 -7.41
C GLY A 29 -7.39 -5.70 -5.95
N PHE A 30 -6.56 -4.72 -5.59
CA PHE A 30 -6.66 -4.04 -4.30
C PHE A 30 -7.81 -3.02 -4.33
N THR A 31 -8.54 -2.92 -3.23
CA THR A 31 -9.60 -1.92 -3.08
C THR A 31 -9.03 -0.65 -2.45
N LEU A 32 -9.23 0.50 -3.10
CA LEU A 32 -8.90 1.79 -2.50
C LEU A 32 -9.89 2.10 -1.38
N ARG A 33 -9.41 2.13 -0.14
CA ARG A 33 -10.25 2.23 1.07
C ARG A 33 -10.36 3.67 1.57
N SER A 34 -9.32 4.44 1.36
CA SER A 34 -9.33 5.88 1.51
C SER A 34 -8.44 6.44 0.40
N PRO A 35 -8.96 7.31 -0.49
CA PRO A 35 -8.10 8.25 -1.16
C PRO A 35 -7.59 9.12 -0.02
N GLY A 36 -6.43 8.77 0.53
CA GLY A 36 -5.78 9.70 1.44
C GLY A 36 -5.64 11.02 0.69
N THR A 37 -5.64 12.11 1.44
CA THR A 37 -5.24 13.42 0.91
C THR A 37 -4.02 13.26 0.02
N THR A 38 -3.84 14.17 -0.96
CA THR A 38 -2.83 14.28 -2.05
C THR A 38 -1.47 13.54 -1.88
N ASP A 39 -1.06 13.25 -0.65
CA ASP A 39 0.20 12.67 -0.19
C ASP A 39 0.09 11.29 0.50
N SER A 40 -1.10 10.65 0.51
CA SER A 40 -1.25 9.31 1.10
C SER A 40 -2.37 8.51 0.42
N ALA A 41 -2.28 7.18 0.45
CA ALA A 41 -3.34 6.29 0.00
C ALA A 41 -3.35 5.01 0.83
N VAL A 42 -4.54 4.51 1.14
CA VAL A 42 -4.71 3.24 1.84
C VAL A 42 -5.47 2.27 0.96
N LEU A 43 -4.83 1.16 0.62
CA LEU A 43 -5.38 0.10 -0.20
C LEU A 43 -5.52 -1.16 0.64
N THR A 44 -6.57 -1.94 0.41
CA THR A 44 -6.74 -3.23 1.09
C THR A 44 -6.92 -4.35 0.09
N PHE A 45 -6.37 -5.51 0.41
CA PHE A 45 -6.58 -6.76 -0.32
C PHE A 45 -7.17 -7.80 0.62
N GLY A 46 -8.28 -8.37 0.22
CA GLY A 46 -8.99 -9.36 1.01
C GLY A 46 -10.29 -9.75 0.33
N SER A 47 -10.91 -10.81 0.81
CA SER A 47 -12.17 -11.28 0.25
C SER A 47 -13.28 -10.22 0.40
N PRO A 48 -13.95 -9.79 -0.70
CA PRO A 48 -15.06 -8.84 -0.64
C PRO A 48 -16.22 -9.38 0.21
N ILE A 49 -16.34 -10.71 0.30
CA ILE A 49 -17.30 -11.39 1.18
C ILE A 49 -16.95 -11.16 2.65
N LYS A 50 -15.67 -11.27 3.03
CA LYS A 50 -15.23 -10.98 4.41
C LYS A 50 -15.41 -9.50 4.77
N GLN A 51 -15.17 -8.59 3.83
CA GLN A 51 -15.47 -7.15 4.02
C GLN A 51 -16.96 -6.91 4.25
N TRP A 52 -17.81 -7.55 3.45
CA TRP A 52 -19.26 -7.46 3.59
C TRP A 52 -19.73 -8.04 4.93
N PHE A 53 -19.21 -9.19 5.35
CA PHE A 53 -19.50 -9.77 6.67
C PHE A 53 -19.06 -8.87 7.82
N ALA A 54 -17.89 -8.23 7.72
CA ALA A 54 -17.40 -7.29 8.73
C ALA A 54 -18.26 -6.01 8.83
N LEU A 55 -18.94 -5.62 7.74
CA LEU A 55 -19.87 -4.48 7.72
C LEU A 55 -21.27 -4.85 8.20
N MET A 56 -21.74 -6.07 7.91
CA MET A 56 -23.07 -6.55 8.26
C MET A 56 -23.18 -7.07 9.70
N LEU A 57 -22.10 -7.62 10.26
CA LEU A 57 -22.12 -8.18 11.61
C LEU A 57 -21.97 -7.06 12.66
N PRO A 58 -22.87 -6.99 13.65
CA PRO A 58 -22.70 -6.09 14.78
C PRO A 58 -21.39 -6.41 15.49
N VAL A 59 -20.52 -5.40 15.59
CA VAL A 59 -19.20 -5.50 16.24
C VAL A 59 -19.32 -5.90 17.72
N GLU A 60 -20.50 -5.68 18.30
CA GLU A 60 -20.85 -6.03 19.69
C GLU A 60 -21.01 -7.54 19.91
N LEU A 61 -21.36 -8.31 18.88
CA LEU A 61 -21.64 -9.75 18.98
C LEU A 61 -20.38 -10.61 18.81
N LEU A 62 -19.41 -10.15 18.02
CA LEU A 62 -18.18 -10.88 17.72
C LEU A 62 -17.02 -9.89 17.54
N PRO A 63 -16.24 -9.55 18.59
CA PRO A 63 -15.12 -8.61 18.47
C PRO A 63 -14.05 -9.05 17.45
N ALA A 64 -14.00 -10.36 17.13
CA ALA A 64 -13.13 -10.93 16.10
C ALA A 64 -13.49 -10.53 14.65
N THR A 65 -14.69 -10.02 14.37
CA THR A 65 -15.08 -9.62 13.00
C THR A 65 -14.37 -8.34 12.52
N ARG A 66 -13.82 -7.53 13.44
CA ARG A 66 -13.00 -6.34 13.09
C ARG A 66 -11.72 -6.70 12.33
N THR A 67 -11.13 -7.87 12.60
CA THR A 67 -9.88 -8.31 11.97
C THR A 67 -10.11 -9.19 10.74
N TRP A 68 -11.37 -9.54 10.43
CA TRP A 68 -11.69 -10.43 9.30
C TRP A 68 -11.69 -9.74 7.94
N GLY A 69 -11.76 -8.41 7.89
CA GLY A 69 -12.07 -7.70 6.66
C GLY A 69 -11.00 -7.75 5.56
N HIS A 70 -9.71 -7.91 5.89
CA HIS A 70 -8.61 -7.71 4.93
C HIS A 70 -7.43 -8.62 5.26
N ASP A 71 -6.90 -9.32 4.26
CA ASP A 71 -5.72 -10.18 4.42
C ASP A 71 -4.43 -9.32 4.38
N ILE A 72 -4.44 -8.22 3.62
CA ILE A 72 -3.36 -7.20 3.58
C ILE A 72 -3.96 -5.80 3.52
N THR A 73 -3.31 -4.85 4.19
CA THR A 73 -3.49 -3.40 4.05
C THR A 73 -2.18 -2.80 3.58
N VAL A 74 -2.21 -2.01 2.51
CA VAL A 74 -1.07 -1.29 1.94
C VAL A 74 -1.24 0.19 2.23
N HIS A 75 -0.24 0.78 2.87
CA HIS A 75 -0.15 2.19 3.17
C HIS A 75 0.87 2.83 2.25
N ILE A 76 0.44 3.84 1.50
CA ILE A 76 1.30 4.68 0.68
C ILE A 76 1.32 6.04 1.36
N SER A 77 2.50 6.57 1.66
CA SER A 77 2.67 7.87 2.30
C SER A 77 3.87 8.60 1.72
N THR A 78 3.73 9.88 1.43
CA THR A 78 4.85 10.74 1.07
C THR A 78 5.68 11.02 2.33
N VAL A 79 6.95 10.63 2.32
CA VAL A 79 7.91 10.90 3.40
C VAL A 79 8.52 12.29 3.23
N GLU A 80 8.88 12.61 2.00
CA GLU A 80 9.56 13.85 1.68
C GLU A 80 9.15 14.34 0.29
N GLN A 81 8.95 15.65 0.17
CA GLN A 81 8.62 16.28 -1.10
C GLN A 81 9.53 17.48 -1.31
N SER A 82 10.16 17.52 -2.47
CA SER A 82 10.96 18.64 -2.95
C SER A 82 10.45 19.07 -4.33
N TRP A 83 10.98 20.18 -4.84
CA TRP A 83 10.70 20.63 -6.20
C TRP A 83 11.40 19.76 -7.27
N GLU A 84 12.43 18.99 -6.89
CA GLU A 84 13.17 18.07 -7.76
C GLU A 84 12.58 16.64 -7.77
N GLY A 85 11.71 16.30 -6.81
CA GLY A 85 11.15 14.96 -6.69
C GLY A 85 10.48 14.68 -5.34
N CYS A 86 10.07 13.43 -5.13
CA CYS A 86 9.44 12.96 -3.90
C CYS A 86 10.01 11.62 -3.44
N THR A 87 9.99 11.39 -2.13
CA THR A 87 10.19 10.09 -1.52
C THR A 87 8.85 9.59 -0.99
N VAL A 88 8.38 8.46 -1.53
CA VAL A 88 7.13 7.81 -1.16
C VAL A 88 7.46 6.49 -0.47
N ARG A 89 6.91 6.29 0.72
CA ARG A 89 7.00 5.05 1.47
C ARG A 89 5.75 4.21 1.24
N VAL A 90 5.97 2.95 0.90
CA VAL A 90 4.92 1.95 0.69
C VAL A 90 5.13 0.82 1.68
N ASP A 91 4.24 0.69 2.65
CA ASP A 91 4.26 -0.37 3.66
C ASP A 91 3.07 -1.32 3.49
N ALA A 92 3.28 -2.60 3.78
CA ALA A 92 2.18 -3.56 3.96
C ALA A 92 2.03 -3.99 5.44
N SER A 93 0.79 -4.09 5.90
CA SER A 93 0.40 -4.62 7.21
C SER A 93 -0.75 -5.62 7.05
N GLY A 94 -0.83 -6.69 7.85
CA GLY A 94 -1.92 -7.66 7.74
C GLY A 94 -1.57 -9.07 8.19
N ALA A 95 -2.47 -10.03 7.93
CA ALA A 95 -2.23 -11.45 8.15
C ALA A 95 -1.28 -11.97 7.06
N ILE A 96 0.02 -11.87 7.31
CA ILE A 96 1.07 -12.24 6.35
C ILE A 96 1.15 -13.76 6.26
N GLY A 97 0.53 -14.33 5.23
CA GLY A 97 0.94 -15.62 4.65
C GLY A 97 1.83 -15.42 3.41
N ASP A 98 2.46 -16.48 2.92
CA ASP A 98 3.41 -16.39 1.78
C ASP A 98 2.79 -15.85 0.49
N ARG A 99 1.55 -16.26 0.18
CA ARG A 99 0.82 -15.82 -1.03
C ARG A 99 0.50 -14.32 -1.04
N PRO A 100 -0.14 -13.75 0.01
CA PRO A 100 -0.41 -12.32 0.05
C PRO A 100 0.89 -11.49 -0.06
N PHE A 101 1.98 -11.94 0.57
CA PHE A 101 3.26 -11.26 0.48
C PHE A 101 3.87 -11.26 -0.93
N ALA A 102 3.86 -12.41 -1.61
CA ALA A 102 4.34 -12.51 -2.99
C ALA A 102 3.56 -11.59 -3.93
N MET A 103 2.23 -11.50 -3.75
CA MET A 103 1.38 -10.61 -4.53
C MET A 103 1.69 -9.13 -4.28
N PHE A 104 1.92 -8.74 -3.03
CA PHE A 104 2.36 -7.38 -2.68
C PHE A 104 3.71 -7.06 -3.34
N SER A 105 4.69 -7.94 -3.21
CA SER A 105 6.04 -7.74 -3.76
C SER A 105 6.04 -7.63 -5.30
N ASP A 106 5.28 -8.48 -5.99
CA ASP A 106 5.13 -8.45 -7.44
C ASP A 106 4.41 -7.16 -7.91
N THR A 107 3.35 -6.77 -7.19
CA THR A 107 2.59 -5.54 -7.48
C THR A 107 3.43 -4.29 -7.25
N LEU A 108 4.23 -4.26 -6.17
CA LEU A 108 5.14 -3.17 -5.85
C LEU A 108 6.25 -3.05 -6.90
N SER A 109 6.79 -4.18 -7.38
CA SER A 109 7.80 -4.20 -8.44
C SER A 109 7.24 -3.66 -9.76
N ALA A 110 5.99 -4.02 -10.11
CA ALA A 110 5.30 -3.45 -11.26
C ALA A 110 5.05 -1.94 -11.10
N ALA A 111 4.69 -1.49 -9.89
CA ALA A 111 4.49 -0.08 -9.60
C ALA A 111 5.79 0.72 -9.77
N ILE A 112 6.91 0.23 -9.25
CA ILE A 112 8.24 0.83 -9.43
C ILE A 112 8.58 0.95 -10.92
N ALA A 113 8.40 -0.13 -11.69
CA ALA A 113 8.66 -0.12 -13.13
C ALA A 113 7.80 0.92 -13.86
N GLN A 114 6.56 1.11 -13.44
CA GLN A 114 5.67 2.11 -14.04
C GLN A 114 6.04 3.55 -13.65
N VAL A 115 6.53 3.78 -12.43
CA VAL A 115 7.06 5.10 -12.02
C VAL A 115 8.36 5.41 -12.76
N GLN A 116 9.21 4.41 -13.03
CA GLN A 116 10.44 4.56 -13.82
C GLN A 116 10.20 5.05 -15.25
N LEU A 117 9.03 4.78 -15.84
CA LEU A 117 8.65 5.32 -17.15
C LEU A 117 8.51 6.85 -17.14
N PHE A 118 8.30 7.46 -15.97
CA PHE A 118 8.09 8.91 -15.83
C PHE A 118 9.33 9.67 -15.36
N GLY A 119 10.40 9.00 -14.95
CA GLY A 119 11.62 9.66 -14.49
C GLY A 119 12.59 8.72 -13.77
N LYS A 120 13.69 9.31 -13.25
CA LYS A 120 14.68 8.58 -12.45
C LYS A 120 14.03 8.16 -11.12
N VAL A 121 14.16 6.88 -10.80
CA VAL A 121 13.66 6.29 -9.54
C VAL A 121 14.80 5.58 -8.84
N ASP A 122 14.98 5.91 -7.57
CA ASP A 122 15.84 5.21 -6.63
C ASP A 122 14.95 4.44 -5.63
N VAL A 123 15.34 3.22 -5.26
CA VAL A 123 14.53 2.34 -4.40
C VAL A 123 15.36 1.97 -3.19
N GLY A 124 14.98 2.53 -2.05
CA GLY A 124 15.51 2.15 -0.75
C GLY A 124 14.74 0.96 -0.18
N GLU A 125 15.47 -0.08 0.24
CA GLU A 125 14.86 -1.12 1.06
C GLU A 125 14.60 -0.55 2.46
N LEU A 126 13.38 -0.73 2.99
CA LEU A 126 13.06 -0.29 4.33
C LEU A 126 13.70 -1.25 5.33
N THR A 127 15.01 -1.11 5.55
CA THR A 127 15.68 -1.76 6.68
C THR A 127 15.06 -1.20 7.95
N ASP A 128 14.29 -2.06 8.62
CA ASP A 128 13.68 -1.90 9.93
C ASP A 128 14.53 -0.98 10.83
N ARG A 129 14.23 0.33 10.82
CA ARG A 129 14.69 1.23 11.87
C ARG A 129 13.76 0.95 13.05
N THR A 130 14.10 -0.13 13.75
CA THR A 130 13.70 -0.36 15.14
C THR A 130 13.76 0.97 15.88
N ARG A 131 12.60 1.45 16.30
CA ARG A 131 12.48 2.49 17.31
C ARG A 131 11.54 2.01 18.39
#